data_AF-A0A6G3PR53-F1
#
_entry.id   AF-A0A6G3PR53-F1
#
_cell.length_a   1.000
_cell.length_b   1.000
_cell.length_c   1.000
_cell.angle_alpha   90.00
_cell.angle_beta   90.00
_cell.angle_gamma   90.00
#
_symmetry.space_group_name_H-M   'P 1'
#
loop_
_entity.id
_entity.type
_entity.pdbx_description
1 polymer ?
#
loop_
_entity_poly.entity_id
_entity_poly.type
_entity_poly.pdbx_seq_one_letter_code
_entity_poly.pdbx_strand_id
1 'polypeptide(L)'
;APLVPHPTARKLPAPPLPRPGTPTPQLTHAATALLSDLRRHAPELTLSAADIGTLAPAVAAWLEREAHPDTIRHALTTDLPQPLRHPAKLLKHRLTALLPPPLPSADDLAAPASNRPTVIPFLNCDGCERGIRSLTPGLCRDCREARAADAPAAA
;
A
#
# COMPACT_ATOMS: atom_id res chain seq x y z
N ALA A 1 3.86 -36.58 39.32
CA ALA A 1 3.27 -35.68 38.31
C ALA A 1 4.37 -34.79 37.76
N PRO A 2 4.50 -34.61 36.44
CA PRO A 2 5.54 -33.75 35.89
C PRO A 2 5.23 -32.30 36.26
N LEU A 3 6.19 -31.62 36.89
CA LEU A 3 6.11 -30.21 37.26
C LEU A 3 6.33 -29.38 36.00
N VAL A 4 5.25 -28.93 35.36
CA VAL A 4 5.34 -28.02 34.22
C VAL A 4 5.75 -26.63 34.75
N PRO A 5 6.88 -26.06 34.31
CA PRO A 5 7.29 -24.73 34.76
C PRO A 5 6.26 -23.69 34.31
N HIS A 6 6.06 -22.68 35.16
CA HIS A 6 5.03 -21.66 34.93
C HIS A 6 5.43 -20.79 33.74
N PRO A 7 4.52 -20.46 32.81
CA PRO A 7 4.86 -19.63 31.66
C PRO A 7 5.34 -18.26 32.14
N THR A 8 6.62 -17.97 31.97
CA THR A 8 7.27 -16.70 32.33
C THR A 8 7.20 -15.66 31.22
N ALA A 9 6.77 -16.04 30.02
CA ALA A 9 6.65 -15.12 28.89
C ALA A 9 5.50 -14.12 29.13
N ARG A 10 5.84 -12.82 29.21
CA ARG A 10 4.85 -11.75 29.17
C ARG A 10 4.03 -11.88 27.89
N LYS A 11 2.73 -12.10 28.04
CA LYS A 11 1.80 -12.13 26.91
C LYS A 11 1.77 -10.72 26.30
N LEU A 12 2.32 -10.58 25.09
CA LEU A 12 2.30 -9.32 24.38
C LEU A 12 0.82 -8.90 24.17
N PRO A 13 0.44 -7.64 24.43
CA PRO A 13 -0.91 -7.17 24.18
C PRO A 13 -1.29 -7.45 22.72
N ALA A 14 -2.51 -7.94 22.51
CA ALA A 14 -2.99 -8.25 21.17
C ALA A 14 -2.95 -7.00 20.30
N PRO A 15 -2.52 -7.09 19.03
CA PRO A 15 -2.46 -5.94 18.15
C PRO A 15 -3.82 -5.23 18.10
N PRO A 16 -3.81 -3.88 18.09
CA PRO A 16 -5.02 -3.10 17.97
C PRO A 16 -5.69 -3.44 16.63
N LEU A 17 -7.02 -3.30 16.61
CA LEU A 17 -7.75 -3.43 15.35
C LEU A 17 -7.30 -2.35 14.37
N PRO A 18 -7.22 -2.66 13.06
CA PRO A 18 -7.00 -1.63 12.07
C PRO A 18 -8.09 -0.57 12.18
N ARG A 19 -7.70 0.69 12.01
CA ARG A 19 -8.59 1.83 12.02
C ARG A 19 -8.40 2.61 10.72
N PRO A 20 -9.46 3.22 10.17
CA PRO A 20 -9.33 4.09 9.02
C PRO A 20 -8.48 5.31 9.40
N GLY A 21 -7.71 5.84 8.45
CA GLY A 21 -6.99 7.09 8.59
C GLY A 21 -7.96 8.28 8.70
N THR A 22 -9.08 8.20 7.99
CA THR A 22 -10.13 9.21 7.93
C THR A 22 -11.50 8.61 8.28
N PRO A 23 -11.85 8.52 9.56
CA PRO A 23 -13.15 7.97 9.97
C PRO A 23 -14.29 8.93 9.57
N THR A 24 -15.07 8.55 8.56
CA THR A 24 -16.30 9.26 8.19
C THR A 24 -17.52 8.55 8.78
N PRO A 25 -18.61 9.29 9.09
CA PRO A 25 -19.84 8.68 9.58
C PRO A 25 -20.45 7.72 8.55
N GLN A 26 -20.28 7.99 7.24
CA GLN A 26 -20.71 7.13 6.16
C GLN A 26 -19.98 5.78 6.16
N LEU A 27 -18.65 5.78 6.31
CA LEU A 27 -17.86 4.54 6.41
C LEU A 27 -18.25 3.73 7.63
N THR A 28 -18.47 4.40 8.76
CA THR A 28 -18.88 3.74 10.01
C THR A 28 -20.28 3.11 9.88
N HIS A 29 -21.21 3.81 9.24
CA HIS A 29 -22.56 3.31 8.97
C HIS A 29 -22.53 2.11 8.01
N ALA A 30 -21.79 2.20 6.91
CA ALA A 30 -21.62 1.11 5.95
C ALA A 30 -20.99 -0.14 6.60
N ALA A 31 -19.95 0.05 7.43
CA ALA A 31 -19.32 -1.03 8.19
C ALA A 31 -20.30 -1.71 9.16
N THR A 32 -21.09 -0.93 9.89
CA THR A 32 -22.09 -1.43 10.84
C THR A 32 -23.21 -2.20 10.13
N ALA A 33 -23.67 -1.69 8.98
CA ALA A 33 -24.68 -2.34 8.15
C ALA A 33 -24.17 -3.68 7.61
N LEU A 34 -22.93 -3.74 7.13
CA LEU A 34 -22.29 -4.96 6.65
C LEU A 34 -22.18 -6.01 7.76
N LEU A 35 -21.69 -5.63 8.94
CA LEU A 35 -21.58 -6.53 10.09
C LEU A 35 -22.94 -7.06 10.56
N SER A 36 -23.98 -6.21 10.49
CA SER A 36 -25.36 -6.59 10.84
C SER A 36 -25.98 -7.53 9.79
N ASP A 37 -25.56 -7.44 8.53
CA ASP A 37 -25.99 -8.29 7.42
C ASP A 37 -25.35 -9.69 7.47
N LEU A 38 -24.17 -9.85 8.07
CA LEU A 38 -23.43 -11.12 8.09
C LEU A 38 -24.25 -12.31 8.60
N ARG A 39 -25.13 -12.09 9.59
CA ARG A 39 -26.01 -13.14 10.15
C ARG A 39 -26.94 -13.79 9.11
N ARG A 40 -27.26 -13.09 8.01
CA ARG A 40 -28.09 -13.63 6.92
C ARG A 40 -27.32 -14.61 6.03
N HIS A 41 -26.00 -14.45 5.96
CA HIS A 41 -25.13 -15.26 5.10
C HIS A 41 -24.44 -16.39 5.87
N ALA A 42 -24.17 -16.17 7.16
CA ALA A 42 -23.59 -17.16 8.06
C ALA A 42 -24.28 -17.05 9.43
N PRO A 43 -25.30 -17.87 9.73
CA PRO A 43 -26.08 -17.76 10.97
C PRO A 43 -25.24 -18.01 12.23
N GLU A 44 -24.16 -18.77 12.10
CA GLU A 44 -23.17 -19.02 13.15
C GLU A 44 -22.34 -17.78 13.54
N LEU A 45 -22.33 -16.72 12.71
CA LEU A 45 -21.73 -15.41 13.02
C LEU A 45 -22.73 -14.46 13.71
N THR A 46 -23.32 -14.90 14.82
CA THR A 46 -24.16 -14.02 15.63
C THR A 46 -23.28 -13.11 16.50
N LEU A 47 -23.37 -11.80 16.27
CA LEU A 47 -22.58 -10.77 16.96
C LEU A 47 -23.46 -9.92 17.88
N SER A 48 -22.92 -9.53 19.04
CA SER A 48 -23.56 -8.54 19.90
C SER A 48 -23.37 -7.11 19.35
N ALA A 49 -24.21 -6.16 19.79
CA ALA A 49 -24.03 -4.75 19.41
C ALA A 49 -22.66 -4.19 19.84
N ALA A 50 -22.13 -4.65 20.98
CA ALA A 50 -20.80 -4.26 21.46
C ALA A 50 -19.68 -4.80 20.57
N ASP A 51 -19.82 -6.05 20.08
CA ASP A 51 -18.87 -6.63 19.13
C ASP A 51 -18.90 -5.89 17.80
N ILE A 52 -20.08 -5.52 17.31
CA ILE A 52 -20.23 -4.72 16.08
C ILE A 52 -19.55 -3.37 16.24
N GLY A 53 -19.78 -2.66 17.35
CA GLY A 53 -19.11 -1.38 17.62
C GLY A 53 -17.59 -1.50 17.72
N THR A 54 -17.10 -2.64 18.22
CA THR A 54 -15.66 -2.92 18.29
C THR A 54 -15.06 -3.23 16.92
N LEU A 55 -15.78 -3.96 16.07
CA LEU A 55 -15.31 -4.42 14.75
C LEU A 55 -15.54 -3.40 13.63
N ALA A 56 -16.50 -2.49 13.77
CA ALA A 56 -16.85 -1.51 12.75
C ALA A 56 -15.65 -0.67 12.26
N PRO A 57 -14.73 -0.18 13.11
CA PRO A 57 -13.54 0.54 12.65
C PRO A 57 -12.63 -0.32 11.76
N ALA A 58 -12.53 -1.61 12.04
CA ALA A 58 -11.71 -2.50 11.21
C ALA A 58 -12.33 -2.74 9.83
N VAL A 59 -13.66 -2.87 9.75
CA VAL A 59 -14.35 -2.95 8.45
C VAL A 59 -14.30 -1.61 7.71
N ALA A 60 -14.41 -0.49 8.41
CA ALA A 60 -14.25 0.84 7.82
C ALA A 60 -12.84 1.02 7.20
N ALA A 61 -11.80 0.46 7.83
CA ALA A 61 -10.45 0.46 7.27
C ALA A 61 -10.32 -0.39 5.99
N TRP A 62 -11.12 -1.45 5.83
CA TRP A 62 -11.19 -2.20 4.58
C TRP A 62 -11.89 -1.40 3.48
N LEU A 63 -13.00 -0.75 3.82
CA LEU A 63 -13.75 0.10 2.89
C LEU A 63 -12.94 1.32 2.44
N GLU A 64 -12.15 1.93 3.34
CA GLU A 64 -11.23 3.03 3.00
C GLU A 64 -10.14 2.59 2.00
N ARG A 65 -9.79 1.30 1.99
CA ARG A 65 -8.86 0.69 1.03
C ARG A 65 -9.55 0.17 -0.24
N GLU A 66 -10.76 0.68 -0.51
CA GLU A 66 -11.58 0.33 -1.66
C GLU A 66 -11.93 -1.18 -1.76
N ALA A 67 -11.91 -1.91 -0.63
CA ALA A 67 -12.34 -3.30 -0.62
C ALA A 67 -13.86 -3.39 -0.82
N HIS A 68 -14.29 -4.18 -1.83
CA HIS A 68 -15.71 -4.35 -2.11
C HIS A 68 -16.44 -5.05 -0.95
N PRO A 69 -17.67 -4.64 -0.59
CA PRO A 69 -18.47 -5.27 0.48
C PRO A 69 -18.60 -6.79 0.35
N ASP A 70 -18.75 -7.30 -0.87
CA ASP A 70 -18.81 -8.75 -1.13
C ASP A 70 -17.50 -9.47 -0.86
N THR A 71 -16.36 -8.84 -1.18
CA THR A 71 -15.03 -9.38 -0.87
C THR A 71 -14.80 -9.43 0.64
N ILE A 72 -15.20 -8.38 1.36
CA ILE A 72 -15.17 -8.36 2.83
C ILE A 72 -16.02 -9.51 3.36
N ARG A 73 -17.26 -9.64 2.90
CA ARG A 73 -18.17 -10.71 3.33
C ARG A 73 -17.54 -12.09 3.11
N HIS A 74 -17.05 -12.35 1.90
CA HIS A 74 -16.41 -13.61 1.56
C HIS A 74 -15.21 -13.89 2.47
N ALA A 75 -14.31 -12.93 2.65
CA ALA A 75 -13.16 -13.07 3.54
C ALA A 75 -13.57 -13.41 5.00
N LEU A 76 -14.72 -12.91 5.45
CA LEU A 76 -15.23 -13.17 6.80
C LEU A 76 -16.00 -14.51 6.92
N THR A 77 -16.57 -15.04 5.84
CA THR A 77 -17.43 -16.24 5.87
C THR A 77 -16.79 -17.51 5.28
N THR A 78 -15.69 -17.43 4.54
CA THR A 78 -15.02 -18.63 3.97
C THR A 78 -14.37 -19.49 5.05
N ASP A 79 -14.43 -20.83 4.96
CA ASP A 79 -13.65 -21.74 5.83
C ASP A 79 -13.82 -21.45 7.34
N LEU A 80 -15.08 -21.41 7.80
CA LEU A 80 -15.39 -21.19 9.21
C LEU A 80 -15.06 -22.45 10.03
N PRO A 81 -14.35 -22.32 11.17
CA PRO A 81 -14.02 -23.46 12.00
C PRO A 81 -15.28 -24.00 12.70
N GLN A 82 -15.46 -25.32 12.66
CA GLN A 82 -16.55 -25.99 13.37
C GLN A 82 -16.01 -26.84 14.54
N PRO A 83 -16.47 -26.62 15.79
CA PRO A 83 -17.51 -25.67 16.21
C PRO A 83 -16.99 -24.23 16.41
N LEU A 84 -17.78 -23.25 16.01
CA LEU A 84 -17.45 -21.83 16.16
C LEU A 84 -17.77 -21.31 17.56
N ARG A 85 -16.75 -21.21 18.43
CA ARG A 85 -16.92 -20.78 19.83
C ARG A 85 -16.82 -19.27 20.05
N HIS A 86 -16.07 -18.57 19.19
CA HIS A 86 -15.73 -17.16 19.39
C HIS A 86 -15.79 -16.37 18.07
N PRO A 87 -17.00 -16.04 17.57
CA PRO A 87 -17.18 -15.38 16.27
C PRO A 87 -16.49 -14.02 16.21
N ALA A 88 -16.68 -13.15 17.21
CA ALA A 88 -16.07 -11.81 17.23
C ALA A 88 -14.53 -11.86 17.20
N LYS A 89 -13.92 -12.85 17.87
CA LYS A 89 -12.46 -13.03 17.90
C LYS A 89 -11.92 -13.51 16.55
N LEU A 90 -12.64 -14.40 15.88
CA LEU A 90 -12.30 -14.86 14.53
C LEU A 90 -12.35 -13.69 13.54
N LEU A 91 -13.42 -12.89 13.58
CA LEU A 91 -13.56 -11.72 12.71
C LEU A 91 -12.46 -10.70 12.97
N LYS A 92 -12.15 -10.40 14.24
CA LYS A 92 -11.00 -9.55 14.58
C LYS A 92 -9.71 -10.06 13.96
N HIS A 93 -9.44 -11.36 14.07
CA HIS A 93 -8.24 -11.96 13.49
C HIS A 93 -8.22 -11.81 11.96
N ARG A 94 -9.31 -12.15 11.27
CA ARG A 94 -9.38 -12.08 9.80
C ARG A 94 -9.29 -10.66 9.27
N LEU A 95 -10.00 -9.71 9.90
CA LEU A 95 -9.93 -8.29 9.53
C LEU A 95 -8.52 -7.72 9.69
N THR A 96 -7.71 -8.28 10.57
CA THR A 96 -6.31 -7.86 10.78
C THR A 96 -5.35 -8.60 9.85
N ALA A 97 -5.49 -9.92 9.72
CA ALA A 97 -4.58 -10.78 8.97
C ALA A 97 -4.78 -10.71 7.45
N LEU A 98 -6.01 -10.50 7.00
CA LEU A 98 -6.38 -10.42 5.58
C LEU A 98 -6.56 -8.97 5.12
N LEU A 99 -6.15 -7.99 5.92
CA LEU A 99 -6.27 -6.58 5.56
C LEU A 99 -5.53 -6.32 4.24
N PRO A 100 -6.24 -5.90 3.17
CA PRO A 100 -5.58 -5.63 1.90
C PRO A 100 -4.53 -4.52 2.08
N PRO A 101 -3.37 -4.60 1.40
CA PRO A 101 -2.41 -3.50 1.38
C PRO A 101 -3.07 -2.24 0.81
N PRO A 102 -2.63 -1.03 1.22
CA PRO A 102 -3.16 0.19 0.62
C PRO A 102 -2.83 0.18 -0.88
N LEU A 103 -3.79 0.60 -1.70
CA LEU A 103 -3.54 0.76 -3.13
C LEU A 103 -2.49 1.87 -3.32
N PRO A 104 -1.52 1.68 -4.24
CA PRO A 104 -0.55 2.72 -4.53
C PRO A 104 -1.28 3.95 -5.06
N SER A 105 -1.00 5.10 -4.47
CA SER A 105 -1.56 6.36 -4.96
C SER A 105 -1.01 6.65 -6.35
N ALA A 106 -1.69 7.50 -7.13
CA ALA A 106 -1.16 7.97 -8.41
C ALA A 106 0.25 8.57 -8.26
N ASP A 107 0.53 9.21 -7.12
CA ASP A 107 1.84 9.74 -6.75
C ASP A 107 2.90 8.66 -6.46
N ASP A 108 2.50 7.49 -5.94
CA ASP A 108 3.43 6.35 -5.72
C ASP A 108 3.81 5.67 -7.04
N LEU A 109 2.90 5.69 -8.02
CA LEU A 109 3.14 5.18 -9.38
C LEU A 109 3.94 6.16 -10.24
N ALA A 110 3.99 7.44 -9.87
CA ALA A 110 4.94 8.38 -10.41
C ALA A 110 6.33 8.01 -9.86
N ALA A 111 7.03 7.11 -10.55
CA ALA A 111 8.39 6.71 -10.21
C ALA A 111 9.22 7.94 -9.80
N PRO A 112 9.94 7.91 -8.66
CA PRO A 112 10.68 9.07 -8.19
C PRO A 112 11.60 9.52 -9.32
N ALA A 113 11.46 10.78 -9.75
CA ALA A 113 12.19 11.35 -10.88
C ALA A 113 13.72 11.13 -10.78
N SER A 114 14.22 10.87 -9.57
CA SER A 114 15.60 10.53 -9.24
C SER A 114 16.15 9.25 -9.90
N ASN A 115 15.32 8.29 -10.32
CA ASN A 115 15.82 7.04 -10.93
C ASN A 115 15.53 6.93 -12.43
N ARG A 116 15.07 8.01 -13.07
CA ARG A 116 14.99 8.04 -14.52
C ARG A 116 16.43 8.10 -15.06
N PRO A 117 16.89 7.16 -15.90
CA PRO A 117 18.22 7.24 -16.49
C PRO A 117 18.35 8.60 -17.17
N THR A 118 19.42 9.34 -16.86
CA THR A 118 19.71 10.62 -17.52
C THR A 118 19.93 10.33 -19.00
N VAL A 119 18.89 10.59 -19.82
CA VAL A 119 18.98 10.43 -21.27
C VAL A 119 19.76 11.62 -21.82
N ILE A 120 21.03 11.40 -22.17
CA ILE A 120 21.83 12.39 -22.89
C ILE A 120 21.35 12.39 -24.35
N PRO A 121 20.72 13.49 -24.84
CA PRO A 121 20.17 13.54 -26.18
C PRO A 121 21.28 13.50 -27.24
N PHE A 122 20.88 13.14 -28.45
CA PHE A 122 21.73 13.19 -29.63
C PHE A 122 21.49 14.53 -30.33
N LEU A 123 22.52 15.37 -30.39
CA LEU A 123 22.50 16.69 -31.02
C LEU A 123 23.46 16.68 -32.21
N ASN A 124 23.25 17.55 -33.20
CA ASN A 124 24.21 17.71 -34.29
C ASN A 124 25.29 18.74 -33.90
N CYS A 125 26.53 18.47 -34.30
CA CYS A 125 27.64 19.40 -34.12
C CYS A 125 27.45 20.67 -34.96
N ASP A 126 27.60 21.84 -34.35
CA ASP A 126 27.45 23.14 -35.05
C ASP A 126 28.54 23.41 -36.11
N GLY A 127 29.64 22.64 -36.12
CA GLY A 127 30.76 22.83 -37.03
C GLY A 127 30.86 21.82 -38.18
N CYS A 128 30.29 20.63 -38.03
CA CYS A 128 30.43 19.55 -39.02
C CYS A 128 29.21 18.63 -39.13
N GLU A 129 28.10 18.98 -38.48
CA GLU A 129 26.83 18.24 -38.45
C GLU A 129 26.91 16.80 -37.92
N ARG A 130 28.08 16.37 -37.46
CA ARG A 130 28.29 15.06 -36.84
C ARG A 130 27.47 14.96 -35.55
N GLY A 131 26.77 13.85 -35.39
CA GLY A 131 25.98 13.62 -34.19
C GLY A 131 26.84 13.41 -32.93
N ILE A 132 26.48 14.10 -31.86
CA ILE A 132 27.14 14.14 -30.56
C ILE A 132 26.16 13.84 -29.43
N ARG A 133 26.62 13.17 -28.37
CA ARG A 133 25.87 12.99 -27.12
C ARG A 133 26.20 14.15 -26.19
N SER A 134 25.32 15.13 -26.08
CA SER A 134 25.50 16.32 -25.23
C SER A 134 24.17 16.79 -24.64
N LEU A 135 24.20 17.48 -23.49
CA LEU A 135 23.01 18.12 -22.91
C LEU A 135 22.80 19.54 -23.44
N THR A 136 23.85 20.15 -23.99
CA THR A 136 23.84 21.51 -24.56
C THR A 136 24.29 21.47 -26.02
N PRO A 137 23.76 22.34 -26.89
CA PRO A 137 24.30 22.55 -28.24
C PRO A 137 25.79 22.88 -28.20
N GLY A 138 26.53 22.48 -29.24
CA GLY A 138 27.94 22.79 -29.33
C GLY A 138 28.73 21.95 -30.32
N LEU A 139 30.04 22.12 -30.27
CA LEU A 139 30.99 21.48 -31.17
C LEU A 139 31.37 20.07 -30.70
N CYS A 140 31.60 19.16 -31.65
CA CYS A 140 32.20 17.86 -31.38
C CYS A 140 33.66 18.01 -30.92
N ARG A 141 34.26 16.91 -30.43
CA ARG A 141 35.65 16.91 -29.94
C ARG A 141 36.62 17.46 -31.00
N ASP A 142 36.52 16.96 -32.22
CA ASP A 142 37.42 17.33 -33.33
C ASP A 142 37.29 18.83 -33.67
N CYS A 143 36.06 19.36 -33.74
CA CYS A 143 35.82 20.79 -33.99
C CYS A 143 36.26 21.68 -32.82
N ARG A 144 36.17 21.20 -31.57
CA ARG A 144 36.70 21.94 -30.41
C ARG A 144 38.22 22.00 -30.43
N GLU A 145 38.88 20.89 -30.75
CA GLU A 145 40.34 20.81 -30.86
C GLU A 145 40.86 21.68 -32.01
N ALA A 146 40.20 21.66 -33.18
CA ALA A 146 40.51 22.56 -34.29
C ALA A 146 40.36 24.04 -33.90
N ARG A 147 39.23 24.41 -33.29
CA ARG A 147 38.99 25.79 -32.85
C ARG A 147 39.96 26.25 -31.75
N ALA A 148 40.44 25.34 -30.90
CA ALA A 148 41.46 25.63 -29.90
C ALA A 148 42.86 25.79 -30.52
N ALA A 149 43.16 25.05 -31.59
CA ALA A 149 44.38 25.22 -32.36
C ALA A 149 44.40 26.54 -33.16
N ASP A 150 43.23 26.99 -33.62
CA ASP A 150 43.05 28.28 -34.31
C ASP A 150 42.93 29.48 -33.35
N ALA A 151 42.80 29.25 -32.04
CA ALA A 151 42.72 30.32 -31.06
C ALA A 151 44.12 30.95 -30.90
N PRO A 152 44.30 32.26 -31.16
CA PRO A 152 45.57 32.91 -30.92
C PRO A 152 45.92 32.82 -29.43
N ALA A 153 47.17 32.46 -29.12
CA ALA A 153 47.68 32.48 -27.76
C ALA A 153 47.47 33.88 -27.18
N ALA A 154 46.54 34.01 -26.23
CA ALA A 154 46.27 35.28 -25.56
C ALA A 154 47.52 35.71 -24.78
N ALA A 155 48.09 36.84 -25.18
CA ALA A 155 49.07 37.62 -24.44
C ALA A 155 48.34 38.68 -23.59
#